data_AF-A0A444GD74-F1
#
_entry.id   AF-A0A444GD74-F1
#
_cell.length_a   1.000
_cell.length_b   1.000
_cell.length_c   1.000
_cell.angle_alpha   90.00
_cell.angle_beta   90.00
_cell.angle_gamma   90.00
#
_symmetry.space_group_name_H-M   'P 1'
#
loop_
_entity.id
_entity.type
_entity.pdbx_description
1 polymer ?
#
loop_
_entity_poly.entity_id
_entity_poly.type
_entity_poly.pdbx_seq_one_letter_code
_entity_poly.pdbx_strand_id
1 'polypeptide(L)' 'MAVVADVAAGTLVVVLAMALLLAPLVSSNSEGDALYALRKSLSDPDDVLQSWDPTLVNPCTWFHITCNQDNRVTRV' A
#
# COMPACT_ATOMS: atom_id res chain seq x y z
N MET A 1 -21.25 -27.72 18.78
CA MET A 1 -20.83 -27.65 17.37
C MET A 1 -21.57 -26.56 16.57
N ALA A 2 -22.90 -26.39 16.71
CA ALA A 2 -23.62 -25.30 16.02
C ALA A 2 -23.33 -23.89 16.59
N VAL A 3 -23.24 -23.76 17.92
CA VAL A 3 -22.98 -22.48 18.60
C VAL A 3 -21.61 -21.84 18.31
N VAL A 4 -20.61 -22.63 17.94
CA VAL A 4 -19.27 -22.14 17.56
C VAL A 4 -19.20 -21.69 16.10
N ALA A 5 -20.04 -22.25 15.21
CA ALA A 5 -20.16 -21.81 13.82
C ALA A 5 -20.92 -20.47 13.72
N ASP A 6 -21.92 -20.26 14.57
CA ASP A 6 -22.70 -19.02 14.66
C ASP A 6 -21.86 -17.84 15.18
N VAL A 7 -21.05 -18.09 16.22
CA VAL A 7 -20.06 -17.11 16.73
C VAL A 7 -18.98 -16.85 15.69
N ALA A 8 -18.47 -17.88 14.99
CA ALA A 8 -17.49 -17.70 13.91
C ALA A 8 -18.04 -16.86 12.75
N ALA A 9 -19.28 -17.10 12.32
CA ALA A 9 -19.95 -16.31 11.28
C ALA A 9 -20.17 -14.86 11.74
N GLY A 10 -20.62 -14.65 12.99
CA GLY A 10 -20.77 -13.32 13.59
C GLY A 10 -19.43 -12.57 13.68
N THR A 11 -18.35 -13.24 14.09
CA THR A 11 -17.01 -12.63 14.14
C THR A 11 -16.48 -12.27 12.75
N LEU A 12 -16.70 -13.12 11.72
CA LEU A 12 -16.27 -12.83 10.36
C LEU A 12 -17.00 -11.60 9.79
N VAL A 13 -18.31 -11.49 10.05
CA VAL A 13 -19.11 -10.32 9.65
C VAL A 13 -18.62 -9.04 10.34
N VAL A 14 -18.31 -9.10 11.64
CA VAL A 14 -17.78 -7.95 12.40
C VAL A 14 -16.39 -7.54 11.89
N VAL A 15 -15.49 -8.50 11.64
CA VAL A 15 -14.16 -8.22 11.09
C VAL A 15 -14.26 -7.60 9.69
N LEU A 16 -15.12 -8.14 8.83
CA LEU A 16 -15.36 -7.61 7.49
C LEU A 16 -15.95 -6.19 7.56
N ALA A 17 -16.95 -5.97 8.41
CA ALA A 17 -17.54 -4.63 8.62
C ALA A 17 -16.51 -3.63 9.14
N MET A 18 -15.65 -4.03 10.09
CA MET A 18 -14.58 -3.18 10.59
C MET A 18 -13.55 -2.87 9.49
N ALA A 19 -13.15 -3.85 8.68
CA ALA A 19 -12.23 -3.64 7.55
C ALA A 19 -12.81 -2.68 6.50
N LEU A 20 -14.10 -2.79 6.17
CA LEU A 20 -14.81 -1.89 5.26
C LEU A 20 -14.89 -0.45 5.81
N LEU A 21 -15.08 -0.29 7.12
CA LEU A 21 -15.08 1.03 7.78
C LEU A 21 -13.69 1.66 7.83
N LEU A 22 -12.63 0.84 7.92
CA LEU A 22 -11.24 1.30 7.97
C LEU A 22 -10.60 1.50 6.59
N ALA A 23 -11.09 0.84 5.54
CA ALA A 23 -10.58 0.96 4.18
C ALA A 23 -10.41 2.41 3.67
N PRO A 24 -11.36 3.35 3.87
CA PRO A 24 -11.20 4.73 3.41
C PRO A 24 -10.20 5.56 4.24
N LEU A 25 -9.76 5.07 5.41
CA LEU A 25 -8.71 5.72 6.21
C LEU A 25 -7.31 5.47 5.63
N VAL A 26 -7.18 4.51 4.72
CA VAL A 26 -5.93 4.22 4.01
C VAL A 26 -5.87 5.12 2.79
N SER A 27 -5.13 6.22 2.90
CA SER A 27 -4.77 7.04 1.74
C SER A 27 -3.67 6.31 0.98
N SER A 28 -4.04 5.57 -0.07
CA SER A 28 -3.07 5.01 -1.00
C SER A 28 -2.66 6.06 -2.01
N ASN A 29 -1.35 6.31 -2.14
CA ASN A 29 -0.83 7.17 -3.17
C ASN A 29 -0.70 6.37 -4.46
N SER A 30 -1.55 6.66 -5.46
CA SER A 30 -1.57 5.93 -6.72
C SER A 30 -0.24 5.99 -7.48
N GLU A 31 0.53 7.07 -7.34
CA GLU A 31 1.88 7.18 -7.90
C GLU A 31 2.84 6.21 -7.18
N GLY A 32 2.72 6.11 -5.85
CA GLY A 32 3.48 5.15 -5.03
C GLY A 32 3.14 3.69 -5.37
N ASP A 33 1.86 3.37 -5.55
CA ASP A 33 1.41 2.02 -5.94
C ASP A 33 1.98 1.61 -7.30
N ALA A 34 1.95 2.52 -8.28
CA ALA A 34 2.48 2.27 -9.62
C ALA A 34 4.00 2.03 -9.59
N LEU A 35 4.73 2.84 -8.84
CA LEU A 35 6.18 2.70 -8.68
C LEU A 35 6.55 1.41 -7.93
N TYR A 36 5.82 1.06 -6.87
CA TYR A 36 6.06 -0.19 -6.16
C TYR A 36 5.77 -1.43 -7.03
N ALA A 37 4.75 -1.35 -7.89
CA ALA A 37 4.50 -2.38 -8.90
C ALA A 37 5.67 -2.51 -9.89
N LEU A 38 6.24 -1.39 -10.34
CA LEU A 38 7.45 -1.38 -11.19
C LEU A 38 8.64 -2.03 -10.47
N ARG A 39 8.94 -1.65 -9.22
CA ARG A 39 10.01 -2.29 -8.42
C ARG A 39 9.88 -3.81 -8.41
N LYS A 40 8.68 -4.33 -8.12
CA LYS A 40 8.43 -5.79 -8.07
C LYS A 40 8.60 -6.49 -9.41
N SER A 41 8.55 -5.76 -10.53
CA SER A 41 8.74 -6.31 -11.87
C SER A 41 10.21 -6.36 -12.30
N LEU A 42 11.13 -5.74 -11.54
CA LEU A 42 12.56 -5.66 -11.85
C LEU A 42 13.36 -6.61 -10.95
N SER A 43 14.43 -7.21 -11.49
CA SER A 43 15.47 -7.80 -10.65
C SER A 43 16.41 -6.70 -10.19
N ASP A 44 16.48 -6.50 -8.88
CA ASP A 44 17.29 -5.47 -8.23
C ASP A 44 18.33 -6.13 -7.31
N PRO A 45 19.41 -6.73 -7.87
CA PRO A 45 20.39 -7.48 -7.10
C PRO A 45 21.25 -6.61 -6.17
N ASP A 46 21.29 -5.30 -6.42
CA ASP A 46 22.09 -4.32 -5.67
C ASP A 46 21.24 -3.44 -4.75
N ASP A 47 19.95 -3.77 -4.57
CA ASP A 47 19.02 -3.07 -3.68
C ASP A 47 18.89 -1.56 -3.97
N VAL A 48 19.05 -1.14 -5.24
CA VAL A 48 18.98 0.28 -5.66
C VAL A 48 17.60 0.87 -5.38
N LEU A 49 16.54 0.07 -5.50
CA LEU A 49 15.15 0.47 -5.29
C LEU A 49 14.66 0.17 -3.86
N GLN A 50 15.56 -0.13 -2.91
CA GLN A 50 15.19 -0.51 -1.54
C GLN A 50 14.35 0.56 -0.83
N SER A 51 14.62 1.83 -1.11
CA SER A 51 13.90 2.99 -0.55
C SER A 51 12.46 3.14 -1.05
N TRP A 52 12.05 2.41 -2.09
CA TRP A 52 10.69 2.45 -2.63
C TRP A 52 9.75 1.64 -1.74
N ASP A 53 9.39 2.22 -0.60
CA ASP A 53 8.57 1.61 0.45
C ASP A 53 7.10 2.09 0.36
N PRO A 54 6.14 1.20 0.02
CA PRO A 54 4.74 1.56 -0.17
C PRO A 54 4.01 1.94 1.12
N THR A 55 4.63 1.77 2.28
CA THR A 55 4.08 2.24 3.57
C THR A 55 4.30 3.73 3.79
N LEU A 56 5.19 4.35 3.02
CA LEU A 56 5.42 5.79 3.03
C LEU A 56 4.40 6.50 2.15
N VAL A 57 3.81 7.57 2.69
CA VAL A 57 2.73 8.33 2.03
C VAL A 57 3.22 9.03 0.75
N ASN A 58 4.49 9.43 0.70
CA ASN A 58 5.02 10.27 -0.37
C ASN A 58 6.23 9.64 -1.09
N PRO A 59 6.10 9.22 -2.36
CA PRO A 59 7.18 8.63 -3.14
C PRO A 59 8.29 9.63 -3.49
N CYS A 60 8.08 10.95 -3.34
CA CYS A 60 9.13 11.96 -3.52
C CYS A 60 10.30 11.83 -2.52
N THR A 61 10.13 11.01 -1.47
CA THR A 61 11.19 10.71 -0.51
C THR A 61 12.03 9.49 -0.92
N TRP A 62 11.60 8.74 -1.93
CA TRP A 62 12.30 7.55 -2.41
C TRP A 62 13.48 7.95 -3.30
N PHE A 63 14.53 7.14 -3.30
CA PHE A 63 15.69 7.37 -4.16
C PHE A 63 15.33 7.25 -5.63
N HIS A 64 16.02 8.04 -6.46
CA HIS A 64 15.81 8.14 -7.90
C HIS A 64 14.46 8.74 -8.33
N ILE A 65 13.54 9.03 -7.40
CA ILE A 65 12.30 9.74 -7.70
C ILE A 65 12.55 11.25 -7.73
N THR A 66 12.10 11.91 -8.79
CA THR A 66 12.06 13.37 -8.88
C THR A 66 10.62 13.85 -8.95
N CYS A 67 10.28 14.81 -8.09
CA CYS A 67 8.96 15.42 -8.05
C CYS A 67 8.97 16.90 -8.44
N ASN A 68 7.80 17.39 -8.85
CA ASN A 68 7.57 18.83 -9.05
C ASN A 68 7.24 19.55 -7.71
N GLN A 69 6.93 20.84 -7.79
CA GLN A 69 6.59 21.67 -6.62
C GLN A 69 5.28 21.24 -5.92
N ASP A 70 4.42 20.49 -6.61
CA ASP A 70 3.15 19.97 -6.09
C ASP A 70 3.28 18.55 -5.50
N ASN A 71 4.52 18.07 -5.28
CA ASN A 71 4.81 16.70 -4.83
C ASN A 71 4.29 15.60 -5.77
N ARG A 72 4.25 15.87 -7.08
CA ARG A 72 3.90 14.88 -8.09
C ARG A 72 5.14 14.32 -8.76
N VAL A 73 5.18 13.01 -8.95
CA VAL A 73 6.29 12.32 -9.62
C VAL A 73 6.35 12.77 -11.09
N THR A 74 7.54 13.18 -11.52
CA THR A 74 7.81 13.60 -12.91
C THR A 74 8.90 12.79 -13.59
N ARG A 75 9.75 12.10 -12.81
CA ARG A 75 10.83 11.25 -13.31
C ARG A 75 11.19 10.16 -12.30
N VAL A 76 11.58 9.01 -12.84
CA VAL A 76 12.20 7.84 -12.22
C VAL A 76 13.59 7.63 -12.77
#